data_AF-A0A1X9XVF6-F1
#
_entry.id   AF-A0A1X9XVF6-F1
#
_cell.length_a   1.000
_cell.length_b   1.000
_cell.length_c   1.000
_cell.angle_alpha   90.00
_cell.angle_beta   90.00
_cell.angle_gamma   90.00
#
_symmetry.space_group_name_H-M   'P 1'
#
loop_
_entity.id
_entity.type
_entity.pdbx_description
1 polymer ?
#
loop_
_entity_poly.entity_id
_entity_poly.type
_entity_poly.pdbx_seq_one_letter_code
_entity_poly.pdbx_strand_id
1 'polypeptide(L)'
;TLFIDSQRQYEAMGVNVTCGGVEVARTPERMEELRRRMGSAKNWGMDAQLVSPAEIKELVPFINEKILLGGCYYPTVSAVDSL
;
A
#
# COMPACT_ATOMS: atom_id res chain seq x y z
N THR A 1 7.81 3.55 16.11
CA THR A 1 8.65 3.11 14.97
C THR A 1 8.74 4.29 14.04
N LEU A 2 9.86 4.50 13.36
CA LEU A 2 10.11 5.70 12.57
C LEU A 2 8.95 6.09 11.64
N PHE A 3 8.26 5.11 11.04
CA PHE A 3 7.06 5.30 10.20
C PHE A 3 5.85 5.88 10.95
N ILE A 4 5.55 5.39 12.16
CA ILE A 4 4.40 5.88 12.96
C ILE A 4 4.71 7.27 13.50
N ASP A 5 5.96 7.51 13.89
CA ASP A 5 6.38 8.78 14.47
C ASP A 5 6.35 9.90 13.41
N SER A 6 6.76 9.62 12.16
CA SER A 6 6.63 10.58 11.05
C SER A 6 5.17 10.82 10.65
N GLN A 7 4.34 9.77 10.60
CA GLN A 7 2.91 9.92 10.28
C GLN A 7 2.20 10.84 11.28
N ARG A 8 2.43 10.64 12.59
CA ARG A 8 1.90 11.51 13.66
C ARG A 8 2.34 12.97 13.51
N GLN A 9 3.57 13.21 13.06
CA GLN A 9 4.06 14.56 12.83
C GLN A 9 3.27 15.25 11.71
N TYR A 10 3.06 14.58 10.58
CA TYR A 10 2.29 15.14 9.47
C TYR A 10 0.80 15.31 9.79
N GLU A 11 0.23 14.39 10.57
CA GLU A 11 -1.13 14.52 11.12
C GLU A 11 -1.26 15.74 12.03
N ALA A 12 -0.31 15.96 12.94
CA ALA A 12 -0.30 17.13 13.82
C ALA A 12 -0.16 18.46 13.06
N MET A 13 0.51 18.44 11.90
CA MET A 13 0.63 19.59 11.01
C MET A 13 -0.60 19.82 10.11
N GLY A 14 -1.57 18.90 10.09
CA GLY A 14 -2.77 19.00 9.25
C GLY A 14 -2.51 18.79 7.75
N VAL A 15 -1.37 18.21 7.38
CA VAL A 15 -0.94 18.01 5.98
C VAL A 15 -1.01 16.55 5.53
N ASN A 16 -1.57 15.65 6.36
CA ASN A 16 -1.62 14.22 6.10
C ASN A 16 -3.01 13.74 5.65
N VAL A 17 -3.04 12.96 4.57
CA VAL A 17 -4.23 12.24 4.10
C VAL A 17 -3.92 10.74 4.07
N THR A 18 -4.36 10.00 5.10
CA THR A 18 -4.22 8.53 5.17
C THR A 18 -5.29 7.86 4.30
N CYS A 19 -5.03 7.74 3.00
CA CYS A 19 -5.92 7.06 2.05
C CYS A 19 -5.60 5.57 1.83
N GLY A 20 -4.51 5.09 2.42
CA GLY A 20 -3.92 3.80 2.07
C GLY A 20 -3.17 3.85 0.74
N GLY A 21 -2.49 2.75 0.42
CA GLY A 21 -1.73 2.59 -0.82
C GLY A 21 -1.87 1.18 -1.37
N VAL A 22 -1.93 1.06 -2.70
CA VAL A 22 -1.95 -0.25 -3.37
C VAL A 22 -0.83 -0.32 -4.41
N GLU A 23 0.06 -1.31 -4.25
CA GLU A 23 1.05 -1.66 -5.26
C GLU A 23 0.50 -2.82 -6.10
N VAL A 24 0.42 -2.65 -7.42
CA VAL A 24 -0.10 -3.68 -8.33
C VAL A 24 1.02 -4.38 -9.10
N ALA A 25 0.76 -5.63 -9.51
CA ALA A 25 1.66 -6.41 -10.34
C ALA A 25 0.97 -6.83 -11.64
N ARG A 26 1.68 -6.62 -12.75
CA ARG A 26 1.28 -7.09 -14.09
C ARG A 26 2.19 -8.18 -14.65
N THR A 27 3.26 -8.51 -13.93
CA THR A 27 4.20 -9.58 -14.29
C THR A 27 4.45 -10.50 -13.11
N PRO A 28 4.82 -11.78 -13.35
CA PRO A 28 5.12 -12.73 -12.29
C PRO A 28 6.26 -12.28 -11.38
N GLU A 29 7.31 -11.66 -11.94
CA GLU A 29 8.48 -11.18 -11.20
C GLU A 29 8.08 -10.06 -10.22
N ARG A 30 7.15 -9.20 -10.64
CA ARG A 30 6.60 -8.17 -9.76
C ARG A 30 5.77 -8.79 -8.63
N MET A 31 4.97 -9.82 -8.90
CA MET A 31 4.22 -10.54 -7.86
C MET A 31 5.15 -11.24 -6.86
N GLU A 32 6.25 -11.83 -7.33
CA GLU A 32 7.24 -12.46 -6.46
C GLU A 32 7.92 -11.44 -5.54
N GLU A 33 8.30 -10.27 -6.09
CA GLU A 33 8.86 -9.18 -5.29
C GLU A 33 7.86 -8.68 -4.23
N LEU A 34 6.58 -8.53 -4.57
CA LEU A 34 5.55 -8.15 -3.60
C LEU A 34 5.40 -9.20 -2.49
N ARG A 35 5.38 -10.50 -2.83
CA ARG A 35 5.33 -11.59 -1.85
C ARG A 35 6.57 -11.58 -0.93
N ARG A 36 7.76 -11.37 -1.48
CA ARG A 36 9.01 -11.29 -0.71
C ARG A 36 8.96 -10.14 0.30
N ARG A 37 8.42 -8.98 -0.08
CA ARG A 37 8.27 -7.80 0.79
C ARG A 37 7.29 -8.02 1.95
N MET A 38 6.35 -8.97 1.87
CA MET A 38 5.45 -9.28 2.98
C MET A 38 6.20 -9.71 4.24
N GLY A 39 7.31 -10.45 4.08
CA GLY A 39 8.17 -10.82 5.20
C GLY A 39 8.79 -9.60 5.87
N SER A 40 9.25 -8.62 5.08
CA SER A 40 9.75 -7.35 5.61
C SER A 40 8.63 -6.58 6.31
N ALA A 41 7.46 -6.40 5.69
CA ALA A 41 6.34 -5.69 6.29
C ALA A 41 5.97 -6.28 7.67
N LYS A 42 5.86 -7.62 7.76
CA LYS A 42 5.61 -8.32 9.03
C LYS A 42 6.70 -8.07 10.08
N ASN A 43 7.97 -8.14 9.69
CA ASN A 43 9.10 -7.94 10.61
C ASN A 43 9.17 -6.50 11.15
N TRP A 44 8.76 -5.52 10.36
CA TRP A 44 8.71 -4.11 10.76
C TRP A 44 7.38 -3.71 11.43
N GLY A 45 6.44 -4.64 11.58
CA GLY A 45 5.12 -4.38 12.16
C GLY A 45 4.24 -3.46 11.31
N MET A 46 4.43 -3.47 9.98
CA MET A 46 3.61 -2.73 9.04
C MET A 46 2.43 -3.58 8.59
N ASP A 47 1.23 -3.02 8.65
CA ASP A 47 0.04 -3.64 8.07
C ASP A 47 0.17 -3.64 6.55
N ALA A 48 0.17 -4.85 6.00
CA ALA A 48 0.21 -5.09 4.58
C ALA A 48 -0.57 -6.38 4.30
N GLN A 49 -1.30 -6.41 3.19
CA GLN A 49 -2.03 -7.59 2.75
C GLN A 49 -1.86 -7.81 1.26
N LEU A 50 -1.62 -9.06 0.85
CA LEU A 50 -1.72 -9.43 -0.56
C LEU A 50 -3.20 -9.37 -0.96
N VAL A 51 -3.45 -8.79 -2.13
CA VAL A 51 -4.79 -8.58 -2.67
C VAL A 51 -4.90 -9.12 -4.08
N SER A 52 -6.04 -9.71 -4.38
CA SER A 52 -6.45 -10.17 -5.70
C SER A 52 -6.81 -8.98 -6.61
N PRO A 53 -6.84 -9.18 -7.94
CA PRO A 53 -7.34 -8.16 -8.86
C PRO A 53 -8.74 -7.63 -8.53
N ALA A 54 -9.63 -8.49 -8.00
CA ALA A 54 -10.98 -8.10 -7.60
C ALA A 54 -10.97 -7.17 -6.38
N GLU A 55 -10.22 -7.52 -5.34
CA GLU A 55 -10.05 -6.67 -4.14
C GLU A 55 -9.40 -5.32 -4.50
N ILE A 56 -8.45 -5.31 -5.46
CA ILE A 56 -7.87 -4.05 -5.95
C ILE A 56 -8.93 -3.18 -6.64
N LYS A 57 -9.85 -3.79 -7.40
CA LYS A 57 -10.95 -3.08 -8.06
C LYS A 57 -11.94 -2.49 -7.04
N GLU A 58 -12.19 -3.19 -5.94
CA GLU A 58 -13.00 -2.67 -4.83
C GLU A 58 -12.33 -1.47 -4.16
N LEU A 59 -11.01 -1.53 -3.95
CA LEU A 59 -10.22 -0.42 -3.39
C LEU A 59 -10.10 0.78 -4.36
N VAL A 60 -9.94 0.51 -5.65
CA VAL A 60 -9.75 1.53 -6.70
C VAL A 60 -10.69 1.24 -7.89
N PRO A 61 -11.94 1.74 -7.87
CA PRO A 61 -12.97 1.38 -8.85
C PRO A 61 -12.64 1.72 -10.31
N PHE A 62 -11.66 2.59 -10.56
CA PHE A 62 -11.35 3.12 -11.89
C PHE A 62 -10.22 2.36 -12.61
N ILE A 63 -9.73 1.25 -12.07
CA ILE A 63 -8.68 0.44 -12.71
C ILE A 63 -9.24 -0.60 -13.70
N ASN A 64 -8.37 -1.15 -14.55
CA ASN A 64 -8.66 -2.35 -15.35
C ASN A 64 -8.05 -3.57 -14.66
N GLU A 65 -8.86 -4.35 -13.93
CA GLU A 65 -8.35 -5.52 -13.20
C GLU A 65 -7.87 -6.67 -14.10
N LYS A 66 -8.29 -6.71 -15.38
CA LYS A 66 -7.96 -7.80 -16.31
C LYS A 66 -6.47 -7.89 -16.66
N ILE A 67 -5.72 -6.82 -16.47
CA ILE A 67 -4.27 -6.77 -16.72
C ILE A 67 -3.44 -7.02 -15.46
N LEU A 68 -4.08 -7.27 -14.31
CA LEU A 68 -3.41 -7.45 -13.02
C LEU A 68 -3.33 -8.93 -12.67
N LEU A 69 -2.19 -9.32 -12.09
CA LEU A 69 -1.99 -10.63 -11.47
C LEU A 69 -2.29 -10.62 -9.97
N GLY A 70 -2.37 -9.43 -9.37
CA GLY A 70 -2.56 -9.20 -7.94
C GLY A 70 -1.81 -7.96 -7.47
N GLY A 71 -1.70 -7.78 -6.16
CA GLY A 71 -1.03 -6.63 -5.56
C GLY A 71 -0.82 -6.77 -4.06
N CYS A 72 -0.37 -5.68 -3.45
CA CYS A 72 -0.25 -5.52 -2.01
C CYS A 72 -0.92 -4.21 -1.59
N TYR A 73 -1.78 -4.28 -0.59
CA TYR A 73 -2.46 -3.12 -0.01
C TYR A 73 -1.88 -2.79 1.37
N TYR A 74 -1.69 -1.50 1.60
CA TYR A 74 -1.13 -0.92 2.82
C TYR A 74 -2.13 0.12 3.37
N PRO A 75 -2.91 -0.20 4.41
CA PRO A 75 -3.96 0.70 4.91
C PRO A 75 -3.42 1.98 5.55
N THR A 76 -2.18 1.97 6.03
CA THR A 76 -1.59 3.09 6.79
C THR A 76 -0.78 4.07 5.95
N VAL A 77 -0.59 3.80 4.65
CA VAL A 77 0.10 4.72 3.73
C VAL A 77 -0.73 5.98 3.54
N SER A 78 -0.04 7.12 3.42
CA SER A 78 -0.66 8.42 3.26
C SER A 78 -0.03 9.24 2.13
N ALA A 79 -0.81 10.19 1.61
CA ALA A 79 -0.30 11.31 0.84
C ALA A 79 -0.09 12.49 1.80
N VAL A 80 1.07 13.13 1.71
CA VAL A 80 1.44 14.27 2.56
C VAL A 80 1.63 15.49 1.67
N ASP A 81 0.99 16.59 2.01
CA ASP A 81 1.21 17.89 1.37
C ASP A 81 2.58 18.43 1.79
N SER A 82 3.45 18.65 0.81
CA SER A 82 4.84 19.07 1.01
C SER A 82 5.03 20.58 1.18
N LEU A 83 3.96 21.39 1.04
CA LEU A 83 3.96 22.83 0.72
C LEU A 83 4.20 23.11 -0.77
#